data_AF-A0AAV1RPR6-F1
#
_entry.id   AF-A0AAV1RPR6-F1
#
_cell.length_a   1.000
_cell.length_b   1.000
_cell.length_c   1.000
_cell.angle_alpha   90.00
_cell.angle_beta   90.00
_cell.angle_gamma   90.00
#
_symmetry.space_group_name_H-M   'P 1'
#
loop_
_entity.id
_entity.type
_entity.pdbx_description
1 polymer ?
#
loop_
_entity_poly.entity_id
_entity_poly.type
_entity_poly.pdbx_seq_one_letter_code
_entity_poly.pdbx_strand_id
1 'polypeptide(L)'
;MALPVDGNSPPKTLTVSYDDQRRTQLFLTDQIPTWFAVAGYVAIAAVSTATLPHIFPQLKWYYILVIYACAPTLAFCNAYGCGLTDWSLASTYGKLAIFTIGAWAGAAHGGVLAGLASCGVMMNIVSTASDLMQDFKTGYLTLASPRSMFISQVIGTAMGCVISPCVFWLFYKAFDDLGLPGSQYPAPFAIVYRNMAILGVEGFSTLPKNCLKLCYIFFCGAILINIFKDVMEKKSNKFAKFIPLPMAMAIPFYIGPYFAIDMCVGSLILFVWGKINKAKADAFAPAVASGLICGDGIWTLPSSILALAGVKAPICMRFFSRSTNTRIDNWLGS
;
A
#
# COMPACT_ATOMS: atom_id res chain seq x y z
N MET A 1 2.83 -20.17 -3.96
CA MET A 1 3.32 -21.56 -3.89
C MET A 1 2.15 -22.48 -4.18
N ALA A 2 2.03 -23.02 -5.39
CA ALA A 2 0.96 -23.94 -5.75
C ALA A 2 1.34 -25.36 -5.28
N LEU A 3 0.45 -26.00 -4.53
CA LEU A 3 0.60 -27.40 -4.12
C LEU A 3 0.30 -28.30 -5.33
N PRO A 4 1.21 -29.19 -5.76
CA PRO A 4 0.85 -30.25 -6.69
C PRO A 4 0.09 -31.32 -5.92
N VAL A 5 -1.19 -31.50 -6.26
CA VAL A 5 -1.96 -32.69 -5.90
C VAL A 5 -1.78 -33.69 -7.03
N ASP A 6 -0.80 -34.58 -6.89
CA ASP A 6 -0.81 -35.86 -7.59
C ASP A 6 -0.73 -36.97 -6.54
N GLY A 7 -1.80 -37.77 -6.48
CA GLY A 7 -1.90 -38.94 -5.63
C GLY A 7 -1.02 -40.08 -6.15
N ASN A 8 -0.51 -40.89 -5.21
CA ASN A 8 0.30 -42.10 -5.39
C ASN A 8 1.81 -41.89 -5.66
N SER A 9 2.50 -41.31 -4.68
CA SER A 9 3.92 -41.60 -4.47
C SER A 9 4.17 -41.90 -2.98
N PRO A 10 5.03 -42.89 -2.63
CA PRO A 10 5.39 -43.16 -1.24
C PRO A 10 6.02 -41.91 -0.61
N PRO A 11 6.05 -41.77 0.73
CA PRO A 11 6.49 -40.54 1.38
C PRO A 11 7.94 -40.28 1.01
N LYS A 12 8.17 -39.38 0.03
CA LYS A 12 9.48 -38.78 -0.18
C LYS A 12 9.75 -37.96 1.07
N THR A 13 10.59 -38.49 1.96
CA THR A 13 11.41 -37.66 2.84
C THR A 13 12.08 -36.65 1.92
N LEU A 14 11.55 -35.42 1.89
CA LEU A 14 12.09 -34.32 1.12
C LEU A 14 13.48 -34.04 1.69
N THR A 15 14.51 -34.67 1.15
CA THR A 15 15.90 -34.29 1.36
C THR A 15 15.99 -32.82 0.95
N VAL A 16 16.08 -31.94 1.93
CA VAL A 16 16.25 -30.49 1.74
C VAL A 16 17.40 -30.31 0.75
N SER A 17 17.15 -29.60 -0.36
CA SER A 17 18.15 -29.36 -1.39
C SER A 17 19.41 -28.77 -0.75
N TYR A 18 20.60 -29.17 -1.23
CA TYR A 18 21.87 -28.62 -0.76
C TYR A 18 21.87 -27.08 -0.79
N ASP A 19 21.26 -26.49 -1.82
CA ASP A 19 21.13 -25.03 -1.93
C ASP A 19 20.26 -24.44 -0.81
N ASP A 20 19.19 -25.10 -0.42
CA ASP A 20 18.32 -24.64 0.67
C ASP A 20 18.98 -24.81 2.04
N GLN A 21 19.77 -25.87 2.23
CA GLN A 21 20.60 -26.03 3.42
C GLN A 21 21.64 -24.92 3.52
N ARG A 22 22.33 -24.60 2.42
CA ARG A 22 23.32 -23.52 2.36
C ARG A 22 22.72 -22.14 2.63
N ARG A 23 21.57 -21.84 2.02
CA ARG A 23 20.81 -20.60 2.27
C ARG A 23 20.42 -20.47 3.74
N THR A 24 19.88 -21.54 4.31
CA THR A 24 19.47 -21.59 5.72
C THR A 24 20.66 -21.38 6.66
N GLN A 25 21.78 -22.07 6.41
CA GLN A 25 22.98 -21.93 7.23
C GLN A 25 23.51 -20.49 7.23
N LEU A 26 23.64 -19.86 6.06
CA LEU A 26 24.12 -18.49 5.96
C LEU A 26 23.16 -17.49 6.62
N PHE A 27 21.86 -17.64 6.38
CA PHE A 27 20.84 -16.77 6.97
C PHE A 27 20.84 -16.83 8.50
N LEU A 28 20.96 -18.04 9.08
CA LEU A 28 20.98 -18.22 10.53
C LEU A 28 22.31 -17.79 11.18
N THR A 29 23.43 -17.91 10.46
CA THR A 29 24.75 -17.49 10.98
C THR A 29 24.80 -15.98 11.20
N ASP A 30 24.25 -15.21 10.27
CA ASP A 30 24.23 -13.75 10.30
C ASP A 30 22.91 -13.18 10.85
N GLN A 31 22.13 -13.96 11.60
CA GLN A 31 20.90 -13.46 12.19
C GLN A 31 21.15 -12.32 13.18
N ILE A 32 20.16 -11.44 13.32
CA ILE A 32 20.17 -10.33 14.27
C ILE A 32 19.77 -10.90 15.64
N PRO A 33 20.58 -10.68 16.70
CA PRO A 33 20.24 -11.16 18.03
C PRO A 33 18.88 -10.63 18.52
N THR A 34 18.02 -11.50 19.02
CA THR A 34 16.66 -11.12 19.47
C THR A 34 16.70 -10.07 20.59
N TRP A 35 17.65 -10.18 21.52
CA TRP A 35 17.87 -9.17 22.56
C TRP A 35 18.09 -7.77 21.98
N PHE A 36 18.91 -7.67 20.93
CA PHE A 36 19.18 -6.38 20.27
C PHE A 36 17.92 -5.80 19.63
N ALA A 37 17.12 -6.64 18.96
CA ALA A 37 15.85 -6.21 18.37
C ALA A 37 14.84 -5.75 19.42
N VAL A 38 14.69 -6.50 20.54
CA VAL A 38 13.77 -6.16 21.63
C VAL A 38 14.23 -4.88 22.34
N ALA A 39 15.51 -4.77 22.68
CA ALA A 39 16.07 -3.59 23.32
C ALA A 39 15.93 -2.34 22.42
N GLY A 40 16.22 -2.48 21.12
CA GLY A 40 16.02 -1.41 20.14
C GLY A 40 14.57 -0.98 20.02
N TYR A 41 13.64 -1.95 19.99
CA TYR A 41 12.21 -1.67 19.95
C TYR A 41 11.74 -0.89 21.20
N VAL A 42 12.11 -1.34 22.40
CA VAL A 42 11.74 -0.69 23.66
C VAL A 42 12.34 0.72 23.74
N ALA A 43 13.60 0.90 23.32
CA ALA A 43 14.25 2.20 23.31
C ALA A 43 13.54 3.18 22.35
N ILE A 44 13.22 2.75 21.13
CA ILE A 44 12.52 3.58 20.15
C ILE A 44 11.09 3.87 20.61
N ALA A 45 10.40 2.90 21.21
CA ALA A 45 9.08 3.10 21.79
C ALA A 45 9.09 4.16 22.91
N ALA A 46 10.11 4.15 23.77
CA ALA A 46 10.27 5.14 24.83
C ALA A 46 10.53 6.55 24.25
N VAL A 47 11.42 6.67 23.26
CA VAL A 47 11.70 7.94 22.56
C VAL A 47 10.44 8.47 21.86
N SER A 48 9.72 7.60 21.17
CA SER A 48 8.47 7.94 20.48
C SER A 48 7.38 8.41 21.46
N THR A 49 7.24 7.72 22.59
CA THR A 49 6.29 8.08 23.67
C THR A 49 6.60 9.46 24.28
N ALA A 50 7.88 9.83 24.38
CA ALA A 50 8.30 11.13 24.88
C ALA A 50 8.14 12.25 23.83
N THR A 51 8.51 11.99 22.57
CA THR A 51 8.64 13.01 21.53
C THR A 51 7.34 13.33 20.78
N LEU A 52 6.54 12.32 20.44
CA LEU A 52 5.31 12.52 19.66
C LEU A 52 4.28 13.44 20.32
N PRO A 53 4.07 13.43 21.66
CA PRO A 53 3.14 14.36 22.30
C PRO A 53 3.58 15.83 22.18
N HIS A 54 4.87 16.11 21.97
CA HIS A 54 5.36 17.47 21.73
C HIS A 54 5.05 17.95 20.30
N ILE A 55 5.02 17.03 19.33
CA ILE A 55 4.70 17.33 17.93
C ILE A 55 3.18 17.37 17.72
N PHE A 56 2.46 16.41 18.30
CA PHE A 56 1.02 16.26 18.22
C PHE A 56 0.43 16.27 19.64
N PRO A 57 0.10 17.44 20.21
CA PRO A 57 -0.39 17.55 21.60
C PRO A 57 -1.65 16.72 21.89
N GLN A 58 -2.46 16.44 20.87
CA GLN A 58 -3.67 15.62 20.98
C GLN A 58 -3.33 14.12 21.17
N LEU A 59 -2.16 13.68 20.72
CA LEU A 59 -1.66 12.31 20.88
C LEU A 59 -0.87 12.19 22.20
N LYS A 60 -1.60 12.01 23.30
CA LYS A 60 -1.01 11.78 24.63
C LYS A 60 -0.18 10.49 24.71
N TRP A 61 0.79 10.48 25.61
CA TRP A 61 1.76 9.39 25.82
C TRP A 61 1.12 8.01 25.98
N TYR A 62 -0.02 7.90 26.67
CA TYR A 62 -0.68 6.63 26.92
C TYR A 62 -1.28 6.01 25.65
N TYR A 63 -1.71 6.81 24.66
CA TYR A 63 -2.15 6.29 23.36
C TYR A 63 -0.98 5.62 22.63
N ILE A 64 0.19 6.25 22.69
CA ILE A 64 1.41 5.76 22.04
C ILE A 64 1.85 4.43 22.69
N LEU A 65 1.85 4.33 24.01
CA LEU A 65 2.17 3.08 24.69
C LEU A 65 1.25 1.93 24.27
N VAL A 66 -0.06 2.16 24.15
CA VAL A 66 -1.01 1.14 23.68
C VAL A 66 -0.72 0.74 22.24
N ILE A 67 -0.39 1.70 21.36
CA ILE A 67 0.01 1.42 19.98
C ILE A 67 1.25 0.52 19.95
N TYR A 68 2.30 0.87 20.69
CA TYR A 68 3.53 0.06 20.74
C TYR A 68 3.33 -1.30 21.45
N ALA A 69 2.37 -1.42 22.36
CA ALA A 69 2.03 -2.73 22.93
C ALA A 69 1.36 -3.65 21.91
N CYS A 70 0.46 -3.10 21.08
CA CYS A 70 -0.31 -3.88 20.09
C CYS A 70 0.42 -4.08 18.75
N ALA A 71 1.32 -3.16 18.39
CA ALA A 71 1.94 -3.11 17.06
C ALA A 71 2.72 -4.38 16.68
N PRO A 72 3.49 -5.06 17.56
CA PRO A 72 4.23 -6.27 17.17
C PRO A 72 3.32 -7.39 16.67
N THR A 73 2.17 -7.59 17.32
CA THR A 73 1.17 -8.59 16.91
C THR A 73 0.60 -8.25 15.54
N LEU A 74 0.23 -6.99 15.31
CA LEU A 74 -0.32 -6.54 14.03
C LEU A 74 0.72 -6.57 12.91
N ALA A 75 1.97 -6.20 13.23
CA ALA A 75 3.11 -6.28 12.33
C ALA A 75 3.40 -7.72 11.91
N PHE A 76 3.36 -8.67 12.85
CA PHE A 76 3.49 -10.10 12.56
C PHE A 76 2.38 -10.58 11.62
N CYS A 77 1.11 -10.28 11.94
CA CYS A 77 -0.03 -10.66 11.10
C CYS A 77 0.08 -10.07 9.68
N ASN A 78 0.52 -8.81 9.57
CA ASN A 78 0.72 -8.17 8.28
C ASN A 78 1.88 -8.77 7.49
N ALA A 79 3.04 -8.96 8.11
CA ALA A 79 4.21 -9.54 7.45
C ALA A 79 3.94 -10.97 7.00
N TYR A 80 3.26 -11.78 7.83
CA TYR A 80 2.84 -13.13 7.46
C TYR A 80 1.83 -13.12 6.32
N GLY A 81 0.80 -12.28 6.40
CA GLY A 81 -0.20 -12.12 5.34
C GLY A 81 0.44 -11.70 4.03
N CYS A 82 1.31 -10.68 4.07
CA CYS A 82 2.07 -10.19 2.94
C CYS A 82 3.00 -11.27 2.35
N GLY A 83 3.64 -12.09 3.20
CA GLY A 83 4.46 -13.22 2.73
C GLY A 83 3.66 -14.27 1.93
N LEU A 84 2.37 -14.44 2.22
CA LEU A 84 1.47 -15.36 1.52
C LEU A 84 0.81 -14.76 0.28
N THR A 85 0.42 -13.48 0.35
CA THR A 85 -0.39 -12.81 -0.68
C THR A 85 0.41 -11.88 -1.58
N ASP A 86 1.67 -11.61 -1.24
CA ASP A 86 2.52 -10.57 -1.84
C ASP A 86 1.93 -9.16 -1.71
N TRP A 87 1.05 -8.95 -0.72
CA TRP A 87 0.33 -7.69 -0.54
C TRP A 87 0.30 -7.24 0.92
N SER A 88 0.80 -6.02 1.18
CA SER A 88 0.78 -5.41 2.51
C SER A 88 -0.56 -4.73 2.81
N LEU A 89 -1.11 -5.00 3.99
CA LEU A 89 -2.35 -4.41 4.50
C LEU A 89 -2.08 -3.27 5.49
N ALA A 90 -0.89 -2.67 5.47
CA ALA A 90 -0.48 -1.62 6.40
C ALA A 90 -1.50 -0.47 6.51
N SER A 91 -2.11 -0.05 5.40
CA SER A 91 -3.15 0.99 5.38
C SER A 91 -4.40 0.59 6.18
N THR A 92 -4.77 -0.70 6.18
CA THR A 92 -5.90 -1.23 6.97
C THR A 92 -5.59 -1.17 8.46
N TYR A 93 -4.40 -1.61 8.87
CA TYR A 93 -3.95 -1.51 10.26
C TYR A 93 -3.83 -0.07 10.75
N GLY A 94 -3.37 0.85 9.89
CA GLY A 94 -3.38 2.28 10.15
C GLY A 94 -4.81 2.80 10.43
N LYS A 95 -5.78 2.43 9.59
CA LYS A 95 -7.20 2.79 9.80
C LYS A 95 -7.77 2.21 11.10
N LEU A 96 -7.36 1.02 11.52
CA LEU A 96 -7.74 0.49 12.84
C LEU A 96 -7.22 1.38 13.98
N ALA A 97 -6.00 1.92 13.87
CA ALA A 97 -5.48 2.89 14.84
C ALA A 97 -6.32 4.19 14.85
N ILE A 98 -6.75 4.68 13.67
CA ILE A 98 -7.69 5.80 13.58
C ILE A 98 -8.97 5.53 14.36
N PHE A 99 -9.64 4.40 14.10
CA PHE A 99 -10.92 4.09 14.73
C PHE A 99 -10.80 3.85 16.23
N THR A 100 -9.71 3.26 16.69
CA THR A 100 -9.51 2.97 18.11
C THR A 100 -9.08 4.22 18.89
N ILE A 101 -7.99 4.87 18.47
CA ILE A 101 -7.42 6.03 19.18
C ILE A 101 -8.25 7.28 18.94
N GLY A 102 -8.77 7.47 17.74
CA GLY A 102 -9.65 8.60 17.42
C GLY A 102 -10.95 8.56 18.24
N ALA A 103 -11.61 7.40 18.31
CA ALA A 103 -12.78 7.21 19.15
C ALA A 103 -12.45 7.42 20.64
N TRP A 104 -11.32 6.88 21.12
CA TRP A 104 -10.93 6.98 22.52
C TRP A 104 -10.55 8.41 22.94
N ALA A 105 -9.92 9.19 22.06
CA ALA A 105 -9.65 10.60 22.30
C ALA A 105 -10.94 11.44 22.23
N GLY A 106 -11.88 11.09 21.36
CA GLY A 106 -13.15 11.78 21.20
C GLY A 106 -13.02 13.18 20.58
N ALA A 107 -14.16 13.75 20.18
CA ALA A 107 -14.19 15.03 19.47
C ALA A 107 -13.65 16.19 20.32
N ALA A 108 -13.99 16.21 21.61
CA ALA A 108 -13.62 17.27 22.55
C ALA A 108 -12.11 17.38 22.80
N HIS A 109 -11.32 16.34 22.55
CA HIS A 109 -9.87 16.34 22.75
C HIS A 109 -9.08 16.21 21.45
N GLY A 110 -9.70 16.55 20.32
CA GLY A 110 -9.02 16.54 19.02
C GLY A 110 -8.73 15.12 18.50
N GLY A 111 -9.65 14.18 18.71
CA GLY A 111 -9.49 12.78 18.31
C GLY A 111 -9.23 12.56 16.83
N VAL A 112 -9.60 13.51 15.96
CA VAL A 112 -9.26 13.43 14.52
C VAL A 112 -7.75 13.51 14.33
N LEU A 113 -7.08 14.45 14.98
CA LEU A 113 -5.63 14.62 14.92
C LEU A 113 -4.90 13.47 15.63
N ALA A 114 -5.37 13.06 16.81
CA ALA A 114 -4.80 11.92 17.54
C ALA A 114 -4.93 10.61 16.73
N GLY A 115 -6.08 10.38 16.11
CA GLY A 115 -6.34 9.25 15.23
C GLY A 115 -5.42 9.24 14.00
N LEU A 116 -5.30 10.37 13.30
CA LEU A 116 -4.41 10.47 12.13
C LEU A 116 -2.92 10.29 12.50
N ALA A 117 -2.47 10.88 13.61
CA ALA A 117 -1.10 10.71 14.08
C ALA A 117 -0.82 9.25 14.48
N SER A 118 -1.74 8.62 15.22
CA SER A 118 -1.65 7.20 15.60
C SER A 118 -1.63 6.26 14.38
N CYS A 119 -2.39 6.60 13.34
CA CYS A 119 -2.38 5.90 12.06
C CYS A 119 -0.99 5.94 11.42
N GLY A 120 -0.36 7.12 11.40
CA GLY A 120 0.99 7.27 10.87
C GLY A 120 1.97 6.36 11.60
N VAL A 121 1.94 6.34 12.93
CA VAL A 121 2.81 5.47 13.75
C VAL A 121 2.56 4.00 13.44
N MET A 122 1.31 3.54 13.51
CA MET A 122 0.96 2.14 13.28
C MET A 122 1.32 1.69 11.86
N MET A 123 1.00 2.51 10.86
CA MET A 123 1.25 2.20 9.45
C MET A 123 2.74 2.06 9.16
N ASN A 124 3.59 2.94 9.73
CA ASN A 124 5.04 2.81 9.57
C ASN A 124 5.56 1.52 10.20
N ILE A 125 5.18 1.19 11.44
CA ILE A 125 5.64 -0.04 12.10
C ILE A 125 5.25 -1.29 11.28
N VAL A 126 3.99 -1.34 10.85
CA VAL A 126 3.42 -2.51 10.16
C VAL A 126 3.92 -2.64 8.72
N SER A 127 4.12 -1.53 8.01
CA SER A 127 4.70 -1.52 6.66
C SER A 127 6.17 -1.92 6.71
N THR A 128 6.97 -1.29 7.58
CA THR A 128 8.41 -1.61 7.68
C THR A 128 8.64 -3.07 8.06
N ALA A 129 7.78 -3.66 8.88
CA ALA A 129 7.86 -5.09 9.19
C ALA A 129 7.57 -5.99 7.97
N SER A 130 6.59 -5.66 7.14
CA SER A 130 6.34 -6.42 5.89
C SER A 130 7.46 -6.23 4.87
N ASP A 131 7.94 -5.00 4.71
CA ASP A 131 8.97 -4.66 3.73
C ASP A 131 10.30 -5.34 4.10
N LEU A 132 10.70 -5.28 5.38
CA LEU A 132 11.89 -5.97 5.87
C LEU A 132 11.78 -7.50 5.75
N MET A 133 10.58 -8.07 5.89
CA MET A 133 10.36 -9.50 5.65
C MET A 133 10.57 -9.87 4.18
N GLN A 134 10.12 -9.03 3.24
CA GLN A 134 10.37 -9.22 1.81
C GLN A 134 11.86 -9.05 1.48
N ASP A 135 12.53 -8.07 2.08
CA ASP A 135 13.97 -7.87 1.94
C ASP A 135 14.72 -9.11 2.42
N PHE A 136 14.44 -9.61 3.63
CA PHE A 136 15.08 -10.82 4.15
C PHE A 136 14.81 -12.06 3.29
N LYS A 137 13.62 -12.19 2.69
CA LYS A 137 13.34 -13.26 1.72
C LYS A 137 14.21 -13.12 0.48
N THR A 138 14.35 -11.91 -0.05
CA THR A 138 15.25 -11.63 -1.19
C THR A 138 16.70 -11.91 -0.81
N GLY A 139 17.12 -11.54 0.39
CA GLY A 139 18.46 -11.82 0.92
C GLY A 139 18.73 -13.31 1.06
N TYR A 140 17.77 -14.06 1.60
CA TYR A 140 17.82 -15.52 1.68
C TYR A 140 18.00 -16.16 0.30
N LEU A 141 17.27 -15.69 -0.72
CA LEU A 141 17.36 -16.22 -2.08
C LEU A 141 18.68 -15.85 -2.79
N THR A 142 19.21 -14.66 -2.50
CA THR A 142 20.43 -14.11 -3.11
C THR A 142 21.71 -14.40 -2.31
N LEU A 143 21.60 -15.11 -1.18
CA LEU A 143 22.70 -15.38 -0.25
C LEU A 143 23.31 -14.10 0.36
N ALA A 144 22.54 -13.01 0.40
CA ALA A 144 22.96 -11.76 1.05
C ALA A 144 22.80 -11.86 2.58
N SER A 145 23.71 -11.21 3.31
CA SER A 145 23.70 -11.21 4.78
C SER A 145 22.49 -10.42 5.33
N PRO A 146 21.68 -11.01 6.23
CA PRO A 146 20.56 -10.31 6.88
C PRO A 146 20.98 -9.06 7.66
N ARG A 147 22.18 -9.07 8.25
CA ARG A 147 22.74 -7.89 8.93
C ARG A 147 22.98 -6.73 7.98
N SER A 148 23.58 -7.01 6.82
CA SER A 148 23.80 -5.98 5.80
C SER A 148 22.47 -5.40 5.29
N MET A 149 21.44 -6.24 5.11
CA MET A 149 20.11 -5.77 4.73
C MET A 149 19.49 -4.86 5.80
N PHE A 150 19.56 -5.25 7.07
CA PHE A 150 19.07 -4.42 8.17
C PHE A 150 19.81 -3.09 8.28
N ILE A 151 21.14 -3.09 8.17
CA ILE A 151 21.94 -1.85 8.20
C ILE A 151 21.57 -0.94 7.02
N SER A 152 21.42 -1.49 5.82
CA SER A 152 20.95 -0.73 4.65
C SER A 152 19.57 -0.11 4.88
N GLN A 153 18.64 -0.85 5.50
CA GLN A 153 17.31 -0.34 5.84
C GLN A 153 17.38 0.80 6.86
N VAL A 154 18.24 0.68 7.88
CA VAL A 154 18.46 1.74 8.87
C VAL A 154 19.03 3.01 8.20
N ILE A 155 20.02 2.86 7.32
CA ILE A 155 20.61 3.99 6.57
C ILE A 155 19.56 4.63 5.67
N GLY A 156 18.82 3.83 4.89
CA GLY A 156 17.76 4.32 4.01
C GLY A 156 16.65 5.05 4.77
N THR A 157 16.25 4.52 5.92
CA THR A 157 15.27 5.17 6.81
C THR A 157 15.81 6.49 7.35
N ALA A 158 17.06 6.54 7.81
CA ALA A 158 17.68 7.76 8.31
C ALA A 158 17.79 8.85 7.23
N MET A 159 18.16 8.48 6.00
CA MET A 159 18.13 9.38 4.85
C MET A 159 16.71 9.87 4.56
N GLY A 160 15.72 8.98 4.59
CA GLY A 160 14.31 9.31 4.41
C GLY A 160 13.77 10.30 5.44
N CYS A 161 14.20 10.20 6.70
CA CYS A 161 13.83 11.14 7.76
C CYS A 161 14.29 12.59 7.49
N VAL A 162 15.32 12.79 6.67
CA VAL A 162 15.82 14.12 6.28
C VAL A 162 15.28 14.53 4.92
N ILE A 163 15.41 13.67 3.92
CA ILE A 163 15.06 13.97 2.54
C ILE A 163 13.55 14.19 2.38
N SER A 164 12.72 13.32 2.96
CA SER A 164 11.25 13.40 2.77
C SER A 164 10.65 14.69 3.31
N PRO A 165 10.96 15.16 4.55
CA PRO A 165 10.49 16.46 5.02
C PRO A 165 11.04 17.64 4.21
N CYS A 166 12.30 17.58 3.76
CA CYS A 166 12.88 18.63 2.91
C CYS A 166 12.15 18.76 1.57
N VAL A 167 11.88 17.64 0.91
CA VAL A 167 11.11 17.61 -0.35
C VAL A 167 9.69 18.09 -0.09
N PHE A 168 9.02 17.62 0.97
CA PHE A 168 7.70 18.10 1.33
C PHE A 168 7.67 19.63 1.53
N TRP A 169 8.65 20.19 2.26
CA TRP A 169 8.75 21.64 2.47
C TRP A 169 9.00 22.42 1.19
N LEU A 170 9.76 21.86 0.24
CA LEU A 170 9.97 22.47 -1.08
C LEU A 170 8.64 22.59 -1.81
N PHE A 171 7.87 21.50 -1.93
CA PHE A 171 6.55 21.52 -2.57
C PHE A 171 5.56 22.43 -1.84
N TYR A 172 5.58 22.39 -0.50
CA TYR A 172 4.71 23.21 0.33
C TYR A 172 4.97 24.71 0.16
N LYS A 173 6.21 25.12 -0.12
CA LYS A 173 6.58 26.51 -0.40
C LYS A 173 6.43 26.91 -1.87
N ALA A 174 6.58 25.95 -2.79
CA ALA A 174 6.49 26.21 -4.23
C ALA A 174 5.05 26.28 -4.75
N PHE A 175 4.11 25.57 -4.11
CA PHE A 175 2.72 25.49 -4.52
C PHE A 175 1.78 25.88 -3.38
N ASP A 176 1.15 27.05 -3.50
CA ASP A 176 0.18 27.56 -2.51
C ASP A 176 -1.10 26.71 -2.43
N ASP A 177 -1.41 25.95 -3.48
CA ASP A 177 -2.60 25.11 -3.61
C ASP A 177 -2.34 23.61 -3.38
N LEU A 178 -1.16 23.26 -2.81
CA LEU A 178 -0.76 21.87 -2.57
C LEU A 178 -1.82 21.09 -1.79
N GLY A 179 -2.23 19.95 -2.35
CA GLY A 179 -3.20 19.04 -1.74
C GLY A 179 -4.67 19.38 -1.97
N LEU A 180 -4.98 20.54 -2.54
CA LEU A 180 -6.37 20.94 -2.82
C LEU A 180 -6.93 20.18 -4.04
N PRO A 181 -8.25 19.86 -4.07
CA PRO A 181 -8.89 19.29 -5.24
C PRO A 181 -8.75 20.22 -6.46
N GLY A 182 -8.24 19.70 -7.57
CA GLY A 182 -8.05 20.48 -8.80
C GLY A 182 -6.75 21.28 -8.89
N SER A 183 -5.91 21.23 -7.86
CA SER A 183 -4.51 21.70 -7.95
C SER A 183 -3.66 20.82 -8.86
N GLN A 184 -2.43 21.26 -9.15
CA GLN A 184 -1.45 20.41 -9.86
C GLN A 184 -1.09 19.15 -9.06
N TYR A 185 -1.12 19.24 -7.73
CA TYR A 185 -0.73 18.17 -6.81
C TYR A 185 -1.84 17.90 -5.79
N PRO A 186 -2.96 17.28 -6.21
CA PRO A 186 -4.05 16.95 -5.29
C PRO A 186 -3.62 15.83 -4.33
N ALA A 187 -4.14 15.87 -3.10
CA ALA A 187 -3.87 14.85 -2.08
C ALA A 187 -5.14 14.01 -1.80
N PRO A 188 -5.59 13.14 -2.74
CA PRO A 188 -6.85 12.41 -2.60
C PRO A 188 -6.86 11.50 -1.37
N PHE A 189 -5.73 10.87 -1.04
CA PHE A 189 -5.62 10.04 0.15
C PHE A 189 -5.77 10.86 1.44
N ALA A 190 -5.27 12.09 1.51
CA ALA A 190 -5.43 12.92 2.71
C ALA A 190 -6.91 13.15 3.03
N ILE A 191 -7.75 13.36 2.00
CA ILE A 191 -9.20 13.51 2.16
C ILE A 191 -9.83 12.22 2.68
N VAL A 192 -9.45 11.06 2.13
CA VAL A 192 -9.96 9.76 2.58
C VAL A 192 -9.61 9.51 4.05
N TYR A 193 -8.34 9.69 4.43
CA TYR A 193 -7.90 9.45 5.81
C TYR A 193 -8.52 10.45 6.79
N ARG A 194 -8.66 11.73 6.41
CA ARG A 194 -9.38 12.73 7.21
C ARG A 194 -10.82 12.30 7.47
N ASN A 195 -11.53 11.85 6.43
CA ASN A 195 -12.93 11.41 6.58
C ASN A 195 -13.03 10.15 7.44
N MET A 196 -12.07 9.22 7.35
CA MET A 196 -12.01 8.06 8.24
C MET A 196 -11.77 8.46 9.70
N ALA A 197 -10.96 9.50 9.94
CA ALA A 197 -10.71 10.03 11.27
C ALA A 197 -11.93 10.73 11.87
N ILE A 198 -12.66 11.52 11.07
CA ILE A 198 -13.95 12.10 11.48
C ILE A 198 -14.94 10.98 11.81
N LEU A 199 -15.06 9.97 10.94
CA LEU A 199 -15.93 8.82 11.17
C LEU A 199 -15.57 8.05 12.44
N GLY A 200 -14.27 7.89 12.74
CA GLY A 200 -13.83 7.22 13.95
C GLY A 200 -14.14 8.00 15.23
N VAL A 201 -14.21 9.32 15.16
CA VAL A 201 -14.48 10.18 16.31
C VAL A 201 -15.97 10.40 16.55
N GLU A 202 -16.71 10.71 15.49
CA GLU A 202 -18.13 11.05 15.56
C GLU A 202 -19.05 9.81 15.40
N GLY A 203 -18.48 8.68 14.97
CA GLY A 203 -19.18 7.42 14.80
C GLY A 203 -20.01 7.34 13.51
N PHE A 204 -20.68 6.21 13.33
CA PHE A 204 -21.42 5.87 12.11
C PHE A 204 -22.63 6.77 11.80
N SER A 205 -23.05 7.61 12.74
CA SER A 205 -24.12 8.60 12.56
C SER A 205 -23.78 9.68 11.53
N THR A 206 -22.49 9.90 11.26
CA THR A 206 -21.99 10.85 10.25
C THR A 206 -22.05 10.33 8.83
N LEU A 207 -22.25 9.02 8.64
CA LEU A 207 -22.26 8.45 7.31
C LEU A 207 -23.50 8.91 6.52
N PRO A 208 -23.36 9.17 5.21
CA PRO A 208 -24.49 9.44 4.35
C PRO A 208 -25.59 8.38 4.50
N LYS A 209 -26.85 8.82 4.39
CA LYS A 209 -28.00 7.91 4.43
C LYS A 209 -27.80 6.74 3.46
N ASN A 210 -28.03 5.52 3.92
CA ASN A 210 -27.81 4.25 3.20
C ASN A 210 -26.36 3.81 2.95
N CYS A 211 -25.33 4.56 3.38
CA CYS A 211 -23.93 4.18 3.16
C CYS A 211 -23.60 2.80 3.77
N LEU A 212 -23.94 2.57 5.05
CA LEU A 212 -23.75 1.25 5.68
C LEU A 212 -24.52 0.13 4.98
N LYS A 213 -25.75 0.41 4.54
CA LYS A 213 -26.56 -0.56 3.80
C LYS A 213 -25.87 -0.96 2.49
N LEU A 214 -25.32 0.01 1.76
CA LEU A 214 -24.53 -0.24 0.55
C LEU A 214 -23.26 -1.03 0.87
N CYS A 215 -22.53 -0.67 1.94
CA CYS A 215 -21.33 -1.41 2.37
C CYS A 215 -21.65 -2.89 2.64
N TYR A 216 -22.72 -3.19 3.38
CA TYR A 216 -23.13 -4.58 3.62
C TYR A 216 -23.55 -5.30 2.34
N ILE A 217 -24.31 -4.65 1.45
CA ILE A 217 -24.71 -5.23 0.16
C ILE A 217 -23.49 -5.57 -0.69
N PHE A 218 -22.55 -4.62 -0.86
CA PHE A 218 -21.34 -4.86 -1.65
C PHE A 218 -20.39 -5.86 -1.00
N PHE A 219 -20.28 -5.87 0.33
CA PHE A 219 -19.48 -6.85 1.06
C PHE A 219 -20.02 -8.27 0.87
N CYS A 220 -21.33 -8.47 1.12
CA CYS A 220 -21.98 -9.76 0.89
C CYS A 220 -21.91 -10.14 -0.60
N GLY A 221 -22.13 -9.20 -1.51
CA GLY A 221 -22.01 -9.41 -2.96
C GLY A 221 -20.60 -9.85 -3.36
N ALA A 222 -19.55 -9.22 -2.82
CA ALA A 222 -18.16 -9.58 -3.08
C ALA A 222 -17.82 -10.98 -2.55
N ILE A 223 -18.31 -11.34 -1.35
CA ILE A 223 -18.16 -12.71 -0.82
C ILE A 223 -18.84 -13.71 -1.74
N LEU A 224 -20.08 -13.45 -2.15
CA LEU A 224 -20.84 -14.34 -3.04
C LEU A 224 -20.16 -14.50 -4.41
N ILE A 225 -19.64 -13.42 -5.00
CA ILE A 225 -18.90 -13.46 -6.27
C ILE A 225 -17.64 -14.31 -6.14
N ASN A 226 -16.87 -14.14 -5.06
CA ASN A 226 -15.66 -14.94 -4.82
C ASN A 226 -15.98 -16.42 -4.59
N ILE A 227 -16.99 -16.74 -3.75
CA ILE A 227 -17.44 -18.12 -3.54
C ILE A 227 -17.90 -18.74 -4.87
N PHE A 228 -18.70 -18.00 -5.64
CA PHE A 228 -19.17 -18.47 -6.94
C PHE A 228 -18.01 -18.74 -7.91
N LYS A 229 -17.01 -17.85 -7.93
CA LYS A 229 -15.78 -18.04 -8.70
C LYS A 229 -15.04 -19.31 -8.28
N ASP A 230 -14.76 -19.49 -6.99
CA ASP A 230 -14.01 -20.63 -6.46
C ASP A 230 -14.73 -21.97 -6.75
N VAL A 231 -16.07 -21.99 -6.67
CA VAL A 231 -16.88 -23.17 -6.99
C VAL A 231 -16.84 -23.48 -8.49
N MET A 232 -16.88 -22.45 -9.35
CA MET A 232 -16.78 -22.62 -10.81
C MET A 232 -15.38 -23.05 -11.26
N GLU A 233 -14.32 -22.56 -10.63
CA GLU A 233 -12.95 -22.99 -10.86
C GLU A 233 -12.73 -24.45 -10.46
N LYS A 234 -13.24 -24.87 -9.29
CA LYS A 234 -13.20 -26.29 -8.86
C LYS A 234 -13.92 -27.23 -9.82
N LYS A 235 -14.99 -26.78 -10.46
CA LYS A 235 -15.73 -27.54 -11.49
C LYS A 235 -15.07 -27.47 -12.87
N SER A 236 -13.88 -26.89 -13.00
CA SER A 236 -13.14 -26.67 -14.25
C SER A 236 -13.99 -26.00 -15.35
N ASN A 237 -14.93 -25.14 -14.96
CA ASN A 237 -15.80 -24.46 -15.90
C ASN A 237 -15.05 -23.27 -16.54
N LYS A 238 -15.02 -23.19 -17.87
CA LYS A 238 -14.39 -22.07 -18.60
C LYS A 238 -15.03 -20.71 -18.25
N PHE A 239 -16.28 -20.70 -17.80
CA PHE A 239 -16.97 -19.49 -17.34
C PHE A 239 -16.30 -18.84 -16.13
N ALA A 240 -15.54 -19.58 -15.32
CA ALA A 240 -14.88 -19.02 -14.14
C ALA A 240 -13.89 -17.88 -14.47
N LYS A 241 -13.30 -17.91 -15.68
CA LYS A 241 -12.36 -16.89 -16.16
C LYS A 241 -13.01 -15.54 -16.43
N PHE A 242 -14.33 -15.49 -16.61
CA PHE A 242 -15.07 -14.25 -16.89
C PHE A 242 -15.67 -13.62 -15.63
N ILE A 243 -15.56 -14.27 -14.47
CA ILE A 243 -16.08 -13.74 -13.21
C ILE A 243 -15.11 -12.68 -12.71
N PRO A 244 -15.58 -11.44 -12.46
CA PRO A 244 -14.73 -10.37 -11.99
C PRO A 244 -14.20 -10.69 -10.59
N LEU A 245 -12.99 -10.19 -10.30
CA LEU A 245 -12.40 -10.23 -8.97
C LEU A 245 -12.74 -8.94 -8.24
N PRO A 246 -13.62 -8.95 -7.21
CA PRO A 246 -14.02 -7.74 -6.50
C PRO A 246 -12.83 -6.95 -5.93
N MET A 247 -11.79 -7.65 -5.48
CA MET A 247 -10.55 -7.03 -4.99
C MET A 247 -9.84 -6.21 -6.07
N ALA A 248 -9.69 -6.76 -7.29
CA ALA A 248 -9.06 -6.03 -8.39
C ALA A 248 -9.91 -4.84 -8.84
N MET A 249 -11.24 -4.98 -8.81
CA MET A 249 -12.16 -3.89 -9.13
C MET A 249 -12.08 -2.73 -8.15
N ALA A 250 -11.77 -2.98 -6.87
CA ALA A 250 -11.72 -1.93 -5.86
C ALA A 250 -10.52 -0.97 -6.02
N ILE A 251 -9.40 -1.43 -6.60
CA ILE A 251 -8.15 -0.66 -6.67
C ILE A 251 -8.32 0.69 -7.39
N PRO A 252 -8.92 0.76 -8.61
CA PRO A 252 -9.10 2.04 -9.31
C PRO A 252 -10.07 3.00 -8.60
N PHE A 253 -11.03 2.49 -7.83
CA PHE A 253 -11.90 3.36 -7.02
C PHE A 253 -11.15 4.06 -5.88
N TYR A 254 -10.05 3.47 -5.40
CA TYR A 254 -9.24 4.06 -4.35
C TYR A 254 -8.17 5.02 -4.88
N ILE A 255 -7.48 4.67 -5.97
CA ILE A 255 -6.30 5.41 -6.42
C ILE A 255 -6.63 6.38 -7.57
N GLY A 256 -7.55 6.00 -8.46
CA GLY A 256 -7.99 6.83 -9.57
C GLY A 256 -8.29 6.01 -10.83
N PRO A 257 -9.04 6.59 -11.77
CA PRO A 257 -9.45 5.90 -12.99
C PRO A 257 -8.28 5.59 -13.94
N TYR A 258 -7.15 6.30 -13.84
CA TYR A 258 -5.96 6.04 -14.66
C TYR A 258 -5.40 4.62 -14.42
N PHE A 259 -5.40 4.16 -13.16
CA PHE A 259 -5.01 2.79 -12.82
C PHE A 259 -5.84 1.72 -13.55
N ALA A 260 -7.13 1.97 -13.80
CA ALA A 260 -7.96 1.02 -14.56
C ALA A 260 -7.50 0.91 -16.02
N ILE A 261 -7.11 2.03 -16.62
CA ILE A 261 -6.58 2.08 -17.99
C ILE A 261 -5.24 1.34 -18.04
N ASP A 262 -4.34 1.61 -17.10
CA ASP A 262 -3.02 0.99 -17.05
C ASP A 262 -3.12 -0.53 -16.85
N MET A 263 -4.01 -1.00 -15.96
CA MET A 263 -4.27 -2.42 -15.76
C MET A 263 -4.85 -3.08 -17.03
N CYS A 264 -5.74 -2.38 -17.76
CA CYS A 264 -6.32 -2.88 -19.00
C CYS A 264 -5.25 -3.02 -20.09
N VAL A 265 -4.45 -1.99 -20.30
CA VAL A 265 -3.35 -1.98 -21.28
C VAL A 265 -2.32 -3.05 -20.94
N GLY A 266 -1.88 -3.13 -19.68
CA GLY A 266 -0.95 -4.17 -19.22
C GLY A 266 -1.49 -5.58 -19.40
N SER A 267 -2.78 -5.81 -19.11
CA SER A 267 -3.44 -7.10 -19.33
C SER A 267 -3.54 -7.46 -20.81
N LEU A 268 -3.81 -6.48 -21.68
CA LEU A 268 -3.85 -6.68 -23.13
C LEU A 268 -2.47 -7.07 -23.68
N ILE A 269 -1.41 -6.37 -23.25
CA ILE A 269 -0.02 -6.70 -23.61
C ILE A 269 0.30 -8.14 -23.21
N LEU A 270 -0.02 -8.52 -21.96
CA LEU A 270 0.20 -9.88 -21.46
C LEU A 270 -0.61 -10.92 -22.24
N PHE A 271 -1.85 -10.61 -22.59
CA PHE A 271 -2.72 -11.50 -23.36
C PHE A 271 -2.17 -11.76 -24.77
N VAL A 272 -1.77 -10.70 -25.48
CA VAL A 272 -1.17 -10.81 -26.82
C VAL A 272 0.17 -11.56 -26.74
N TRP A 273 1.01 -11.23 -25.76
CA TRP A 273 2.30 -11.91 -25.58
C TRP A 273 2.11 -13.41 -25.25
N GLY A 274 1.15 -13.75 -24.39
CA GLY A 274 0.82 -15.14 -24.06
C GLY A 274 0.27 -15.94 -25.25
N LYS A 275 -0.38 -15.27 -26.21
CA LYS A 275 -0.84 -15.89 -27.47
C LYS A 275 0.30 -16.15 -28.45
N ILE A 276 1.31 -15.28 -28.48
CA ILE A 276 2.47 -15.42 -29.37
C ILE A 276 3.48 -16.43 -28.80
N ASN A 277 3.87 -16.26 -27.54
CA ASN A 277 4.86 -17.12 -26.89
C ASN A 277 4.60 -17.24 -25.39
N LYS A 278 3.83 -18.26 -25.02
CA LYS A 278 3.46 -18.56 -23.63
C LYS A 278 4.67 -18.76 -22.72
N ALA A 279 5.70 -19.49 -23.16
CA ALA A 279 6.86 -19.79 -22.33
C ALA A 279 7.67 -18.54 -21.98
N LYS A 280 7.86 -17.62 -22.95
CA LYS A 280 8.52 -16.33 -22.68
C LYS A 280 7.67 -15.42 -21.81
N ALA A 281 6.36 -15.34 -22.05
CA ALA A 281 5.47 -14.51 -21.25
C ALA A 281 5.47 -14.98 -19.78
N ASP A 282 5.32 -16.27 -19.52
CA ASP A 282 5.31 -16.82 -18.15
C ASP A 282 6.65 -16.61 -17.42
N ALA A 283 7.77 -16.54 -18.15
CA ALA A 283 9.10 -16.30 -17.57
C ALA A 283 9.43 -14.82 -17.34
N PHE A 284 9.08 -13.92 -18.27
CA PHE A 284 9.55 -12.54 -18.27
C PHE A 284 8.48 -11.48 -17.97
N ALA A 285 7.19 -11.84 -17.97
CA ALA A 285 6.12 -10.87 -17.70
C ALA A 285 6.29 -10.14 -16.36
N PRO A 286 6.64 -10.80 -15.22
CA PRO A 286 6.87 -10.08 -13.97
C PRO A 286 8.02 -9.07 -14.07
N ALA A 287 9.10 -9.43 -14.78
CA ALA A 287 10.24 -8.53 -14.98
C ALA A 287 9.85 -7.30 -15.82
N VAL A 288 9.13 -7.50 -16.93
CA VAL A 288 8.66 -6.38 -17.78
C VAL A 288 7.67 -5.49 -17.03
N ALA A 289 6.73 -6.09 -16.30
CA ALA A 289 5.77 -5.34 -15.48
C ALA A 289 6.49 -4.49 -14.42
N SER A 290 7.48 -5.06 -13.72
CA SER A 290 8.29 -4.31 -12.76
C SER A 290 9.06 -3.16 -13.40
N GLY A 291 9.57 -3.35 -14.62
CA GLY A 291 10.26 -2.31 -15.39
C GLY A 291 9.33 -1.17 -15.82
N LEU A 292 8.09 -1.47 -16.21
CA LEU A 292 7.09 -0.46 -16.55
C LEU A 292 6.67 0.36 -15.31
N ILE A 293 6.45 -0.30 -14.17
CA ILE A 293 6.15 0.38 -12.90
C ILE A 293 7.33 1.26 -12.46
N CYS A 294 8.56 0.73 -12.54
CA CYS A 294 9.76 1.50 -12.24
C CYS A 294 9.91 2.71 -13.19
N GLY A 295 9.62 2.53 -14.47
CA GLY A 295 9.65 3.59 -15.48
C GLY A 295 8.71 4.75 -15.17
N ASP A 296 7.48 4.45 -14.72
CA ASP A 296 6.53 5.47 -14.25
C ASP A 296 7.07 6.24 -13.03
N GLY A 297 7.70 5.53 -12.08
CA GLY A 297 8.41 6.14 -10.96
C GLY A 297 9.55 7.07 -11.40
N ILE A 298 10.37 6.65 -12.37
CA ILE A 298 11.46 7.47 -12.92
C ILE A 298 10.90 8.71 -13.63
N TRP A 299 9.79 8.60 -14.36
CA TRP A 299 9.15 9.73 -15.05
C TRP A 299 8.59 10.81 -14.10
N THR A 300 8.31 10.43 -12.85
CA THR A 300 7.87 11.38 -11.81
C THR A 300 8.93 12.45 -11.54
N LEU A 301 10.24 12.14 -11.68
CA LEU A 301 11.32 13.11 -11.45
C LEU A 301 11.37 14.22 -12.52
N PRO A 302 11.49 13.91 -13.83
CA PRO A 302 11.41 14.94 -14.88
C PRO A 302 10.10 15.73 -14.84
N SER A 303 8.96 15.08 -14.63
CA SER A 303 7.66 15.77 -14.60
C SER A 303 7.57 16.74 -13.41
N SER A 304 8.12 16.38 -12.25
CA SER A 304 8.23 17.28 -11.10
C SER A 304 9.15 18.48 -11.37
N ILE A 305 10.29 18.27 -12.06
CA ILE A 305 11.19 19.36 -12.46
C ILE A 305 10.50 20.31 -13.43
N LEU A 306 9.79 19.79 -14.43
CA LEU A 306 9.04 20.59 -15.40
C LEU A 306 7.94 21.42 -14.71
N ALA A 307 7.23 20.82 -13.74
CA ALA A 307 6.21 21.51 -12.95
C ALA A 307 6.82 22.62 -12.08
N LEU A 308 7.95 22.37 -11.41
CA LEU A 308 8.69 23.39 -10.65
C LEU A 308 9.23 24.51 -11.53
N ALA A 309 9.62 24.21 -12.77
CA ALA A 309 10.04 25.20 -13.76
C ALA A 309 8.86 25.99 -14.38
N GLY A 310 7.62 25.69 -13.99
CA GLY A 310 6.42 26.37 -14.50
C GLY A 310 6.14 26.10 -15.98
N VAL A 311 6.67 25.01 -16.53
CA VAL A 311 6.48 24.65 -17.93
C VAL A 311 5.02 24.28 -18.15
N LYS A 312 4.31 25.08 -18.93
CA LYS A 312 2.93 24.78 -19.30
C LYS A 312 2.90 23.63 -20.28
N ALA A 313 2.03 22.66 -20.03
CA ALA A 313 1.80 21.56 -20.96
C ALA A 313 1.45 22.14 -22.36
N PRO A 314 2.08 21.65 -23.44
CA PRO A 314 1.83 22.17 -24.78
C PRO A 314 0.40 21.90 -25.27
N ILE A 315 -0.30 20.95 -24.63
CA ILE A 315 -1.69 20.60 -24.94
C ILE A 315 -2.46 20.50 -23.62
N CYS A 316 -3.45 21.37 -23.44
CA CYS A 316 -4.44 21.26 -22.36
C CYS A 316 -5.76 20.75 -22.93
N MET A 317 -6.15 19.52 -22.58
CA MET A 317 -7.45 18.98 -22.94
C MET A 317 -8.44 19.21 -21.79
N ARG A 318 -9.49 20.00 -22.03
CA ARG A 318 -10.57 20.21 -21.06
C ARG A 318 -11.85 19.60 -21.60
N PHE A 319 -12.47 18.75 -20.79
CA PHE A 319 -13.75 18.12 -21.12
C PHE A 319 -14.87 18.98 -20.52
N PHE A 320 -15.57 19.73 -21.37
CA PHE A 320 -16.73 20.50 -20.94
C PHE A 320 -18.04 19.78 -21.29
N SER A 321 -19.12 20.20 -20.63
CA SER A 321 -20.46 19.79 -21.02
C SER A 321 -20.75 20.21 -22.47
N ARG A 322 -21.62 19.47 -23.16
CA ARG A 322 -21.92 19.69 -24.58
C ARG A 322 -22.36 21.13 -24.88
N SER A 323 -23.16 21.73 -24.00
CA SER A 323 -23.63 23.12 -24.12
C SER A 323 -22.53 24.15 -23.92
N THR A 324 -21.54 23.84 -23.09
CA THR A 324 -20.36 24.69 -22.89
C THR A 324 -19.41 24.59 -24.09
N ASN A 325 -19.21 23.39 -24.63
CA ASN A 325 -18.38 23.19 -25.82
C ASN A 325 -18.94 23.93 -27.03
N THR A 326 -20.24 23.85 -27.32
CA THR A 326 -20.83 24.63 -28.42
C THR A 326 -20.67 26.14 -28.23
N ARG A 327 -20.72 26.62 -26.98
CA ARG A 327 -20.45 28.03 -26.67
C ARG A 327 -19.00 28.43 -26.92
N ILE A 328 -18.05 27.56 -26.57
CA ILE A 328 -16.62 27.78 -26.77
C ILE A 328 -16.27 27.67 -28.26
N ASP A 329 -16.81 26.69 -28.97
CA ASP A 329 -16.60 26.51 -30.42
C ASP A 329 -17.13 27.71 -31.21
N ASN A 330 -18.31 28.22 -30.85
CA ASN A 330 -18.85 29.44 -31.44
C ASN A 330 -17.95 30.66 -31.14
N TRP A 331 -17.37 30.73 -29.94
CA TRP A 331 -16.49 31.83 -29.55
C TRP A 331 -15.11 31.75 -30.23
N LEU A 332 -14.54 30.55 -30.41
CA LEU A 332 -13.26 30.34 -31.09
C LEU A 332 -13.37 30.44 -32.62
N GLY A 333 -14.57 30.22 -33.18
CA GLY A 333 -14.87 30.39 -34.60
C GLY A 333 -15.30 31.80 -35.01
N SER A 334 -15.33 32.75 -34.06
CA SER A 334 -15.56 34.19 -34.27
C SER A 334 -14.23 34.95 -34.35
#